data_AF-A0A835LZC4-F1
#
_entry.id   AF-A0A835LZC4-F1
#
_cell.length_a   1.000
_cell.length_b   1.000
_cell.length_c   1.000
_cell.angle_alpha   90.00
_cell.angle_beta   90.00
_cell.angle_gamma   90.00
#
_symmetry.space_group_name_H-M   'P 1'
#
loop_
_entity.id
_entity.type
_entity.pdbx_description
1 polymer ?
#
loop_
_entity_poly.entity_id
_entity_poly.type
_entity_poly.pdbx_seq_one_letter_code
_entity_poly.pdbx_strand_id
1 'polypeptide(L)'
;MPNPLAKLSITVSLLFFIVFLFIWFSIKEVQFEALRKLGQSAVSNFQSQSIDKSSIENSPLSPPDLRVLFGILTLPDQYQRRHILRQVYGTQSTLGAQVDVKFVFCNLTKENQRVLVALEIMRYNDIIILNCEENMNKGKTYTYFSSLPEIFDDPKGPNPPYH
;
A
#
# COMPACT_ATOMS: atom_id res chain seq x y z
N MET A 1 -25.63 32.32 -43.29
CA MET A 1 -24.31 32.86 -42.93
C MET A 1 -24.32 33.14 -41.43
N PRO A 2 -23.37 32.63 -40.62
CA PRO A 2 -23.43 32.80 -39.17
C PRO A 2 -23.19 34.26 -38.80
N ASN A 3 -24.02 34.80 -37.90
CA ASN A 3 -23.94 36.19 -37.46
C ASN A 3 -22.57 36.48 -36.83
N PRO A 4 -21.89 37.59 -37.21
CA PRO A 4 -20.53 37.88 -36.74
C PRO A 4 -20.44 38.04 -35.22
N LEU A 5 -21.52 38.50 -34.57
CA LEU A 5 -21.64 38.61 -33.12
C LEU A 5 -21.66 37.25 -32.41
N ALA A 6 -22.28 36.23 -33.01
CA ALA A 6 -22.31 34.88 -32.45
C ALA A 6 -20.92 34.22 -32.51
N LYS A 7 -20.16 34.48 -33.59
CA LYS A 7 -18.77 34.00 -33.70
C LYS A 7 -17.86 34.61 -32.63
N LEU A 8 -18.00 35.92 -32.36
CA LEU A 8 -17.24 36.61 -31.34
C LEU A 8 -17.54 36.07 -29.92
N SER A 9 -18.82 35.85 -29.62
CA SER A 9 -19.25 35.29 -28.32
C SER A 9 -18.69 33.87 -28.09
N ILE A 10 -18.72 33.01 -29.12
CA ILE A 10 -18.16 31.65 -29.04
C ILE A 10 -16.65 31.70 -28.82
N THR A 11 -15.91 32.57 -29.51
CA THR A 11 -14.46 32.70 -29.32
C THR A 11 -14.09 33.17 -27.91
N VAL A 12 -14.86 34.10 -27.34
CA VAL A 12 -14.64 34.58 -25.96
C VAL A 12 -14.95 33.45 -24.96
N SER A 13 -16.05 32.72 -25.15
CA SER A 13 -16.40 31.58 -24.30
C SER A 13 -15.34 30.48 -24.31
N LEU A 14 -14.78 30.18 -25.49
CA LEU A 14 -13.72 29.17 -25.63
C LEU A 14 -12.43 29.61 -24.92
N LEU A 15 -12.07 30.89 -25.00
CA LEU A 15 -10.93 31.44 -24.26
C LEU A 15 -11.11 31.31 -22.75
N PHE A 16 -12.28 31.66 -22.21
CA PHE A 16 -12.57 31.49 -20.79
C PHE A 16 -12.51 30.02 -20.35
N PHE A 17 -13.02 29.10 -21.17
CA PHE A 17 -12.98 27.67 -20.87
C PHE A 17 -11.54 27.13 -20.85
N ILE A 18 -10.69 27.56 -21.79
CA ILE A 18 -9.27 27.20 -21.82
C ILE A 18 -8.57 27.73 -20.56
N VAL A 19 -8.77 28.99 -20.20
CA VAL A 19 -8.19 29.58 -18.97
C VAL A 19 -8.63 28.81 -17.73
N PHE A 20 -9.91 28.43 -17.65
CA PHE A 20 -10.43 27.62 -16.55
C PHE A 20 -9.76 26.24 -16.47
N LEU A 21 -9.55 25.56 -17.60
CA LEU A 21 -8.82 24.29 -17.65
C LEU A 21 -7.37 24.43 -17.20
N PHE A 22 -6.68 25.52 -17.57
CA PHE A 22 -5.32 25.81 -17.11
C PHE A 22 -5.27 26.04 -15.59
N ILE A 23 -6.21 26.81 -15.03
CA ILE A 23 -6.29 27.03 -13.59
C ILE A 23 -6.55 25.70 -12.86
N TRP A 24 -7.48 24.89 -13.37
CA TRP A 24 -7.80 23.58 -12.79
C TRP A 24 -6.60 22.62 -12.83
N PHE A 25 -5.85 22.62 -13.94
CA PHE A 25 -4.64 21.81 -14.08
C PHE A 25 -3.54 22.26 -13.11
N SER A 26 -3.30 23.56 -13.00
CA SER A 26 -2.32 24.13 -12.05
C SER A 26 -2.64 23.80 -10.59
N ILE A 27 -3.92 23.81 -10.19
CA ILE A 27 -4.31 23.43 -8.81
C ILE A 27 -3.95 21.98 -8.50
N LYS A 28 -4.12 21.07 -9.47
CA LYS A 28 -3.79 19.65 -9.29
C LYS A 28 -2.29 19.40 -9.16
N GLU A 29 -1.48 20.19 -9.85
CA GLU A 29 -0.02 20.08 -9.81
C GLU A 29 0.57 20.60 -8.48
N VAL A 30 0.05 21.71 -7.94
CA VAL A 30 0.48 22.27 -6.65
C VAL A 30 0.18 21.33 -5.47
N GLN A 31 -0.97 20.66 -5.48
CA GLN A 31 -1.33 19.67 -4.44
C GLN A 31 -0.35 18.49 -4.43
N PHE A 32 0.05 18.02 -5.62
CA PHE A 32 1.00 16.91 -5.75
C PHE A 32 2.40 17.29 -5.27
N GLU A 33 2.85 18.51 -5.54
CA GLU A 33 4.16 18.98 -5.08
C GLU A 33 4.21 19.23 -3.57
N ALA A 34 3.13 19.71 -2.96
CA ALA A 34 3.01 19.83 -1.51
C ALA A 34 3.07 18.47 -0.81
N LEU A 35 2.38 17.46 -1.34
CA LEU A 35 2.45 16.08 -0.83
C LEU A 35 3.85 15.47 -1.02
N ARG A 36 4.51 15.74 -2.16
CA ARG A 36 5.88 15.29 -2.43
C ARG A 36 6.89 15.92 -1.47
N LYS A 37 6.75 17.22 -1.16
CA LYS A 37 7.61 17.91 -0.19
C LYS A 37 7.38 17.40 1.23
N LEU A 38 6.15 17.12 1.62
CA LEU A 38 5.84 16.49 2.92
C LEU A 38 6.48 15.09 3.04
N GLY A 39 6.46 14.31 1.96
CA GLY A 39 7.15 13.03 1.88
C GLY A 39 8.68 13.15 2.03
N GLN A 40 9.28 14.22 1.50
CA GLN A 40 10.72 14.47 1.61
C GLN A 40 11.15 14.96 3.00
N SER A 41 10.31 15.74 3.69
CA SER A 41 10.59 16.21 5.05
C SER A 41 10.54 15.10 6.11
N ALA A 42 9.72 14.06 5.89
CA ALA A 42 9.75 12.85 6.71
C ALA A 42 11.05 12.05 6.52
N VAL A 43 11.63 12.07 5.31
CA VAL A 43 12.90 11.41 4.99
C VAL A 43 14.11 12.21 5.50
N SER A 44 14.09 13.55 5.44
CA SER A 44 15.22 14.37 5.89
C SER A 44 15.41 14.39 7.42
N ASN A 45 14.33 14.28 8.19
CA ASN A 45 14.41 14.14 9.65
C ASN A 45 14.85 12.73 10.11
N PHE A 46 14.89 11.75 9.19
CA PHE A 46 15.42 10.42 9.47
C PHE A 46 16.94 10.33 9.24
N GLN A 47 17.48 11.16 8.35
CA GLN A 47 18.92 11.22 8.06
C GLN A 47 19.76 11.80 9.23
N SER A 48 19.13 12.48 10.21
CA SER A 48 19.82 13.04 11.39
C SER A 48 20.05 12.04 12.52
N GLN A 49 19.59 10.79 12.38
CA GLN A 49 20.13 9.65 13.14
C GLN A 49 21.11 8.83 12.28
N SER A 50 22.12 9.50 11.73
CA SER A 50 23.36 8.82 11.40
C SER A 50 24.06 8.45 12.70
N ILE A 51 23.72 7.29 13.26
CA ILE A 51 24.59 6.62 14.23
C ILE A 51 25.94 6.44 13.54
N ASP A 52 26.99 6.88 14.21
CA ASP A 52 28.37 6.87 13.76
C ASP A 52 28.72 5.56 13.04
N LYS A 53 28.96 5.67 11.74
CA LYS A 53 29.42 4.60 10.87
C LYS A 53 30.91 4.33 11.17
N SER A 54 31.19 3.77 12.33
CA SER A 54 32.47 3.14 12.64
C SER A 54 32.20 1.85 13.40
N SER A 55 32.77 0.74 12.94
CA SER A 55 32.72 -0.61 13.52
C SER A 55 31.46 -1.48 13.29
N ILE A 56 31.12 -1.77 12.03
CA ILE A 56 30.59 -3.12 11.71
C ILE A 56 31.30 -3.60 10.44
N GLU A 57 32.55 -4.01 10.61
CA GLU A 57 33.23 -4.92 9.70
C GLU A 57 32.83 -6.35 10.10
N ASN A 58 32.28 -7.09 9.14
CA ASN A 58 32.31 -8.56 9.03
C ASN A 58 31.94 -9.36 10.30
N SER A 59 30.64 -9.51 10.56
CA SER A 59 30.12 -10.61 11.38
C SER A 59 29.03 -11.37 10.61
N PRO A 60 28.97 -12.72 10.71
CA PRO A 60 27.90 -13.49 10.07
C PRO A 60 26.59 -12.99 10.67
N LEU A 61 25.62 -12.69 9.79
CA LEU A 61 24.31 -12.13 10.11
C LEU A 61 23.71 -12.86 11.33
N SER A 62 23.86 -12.26 12.52
CA SER A 62 23.20 -12.76 13.73
C SER A 62 21.70 -12.80 13.42
N PRO A 63 21.00 -13.90 13.75
CA PRO A 63 19.55 -13.89 13.65
C PRO A 63 18.99 -12.68 14.43
N PRO A 64 17.90 -12.07 13.94
CA PRO A 64 17.31 -10.93 14.62
C PRO A 64 16.94 -11.30 16.06
N ASP A 65 17.22 -10.41 17.00
CA ASP A 65 16.95 -10.65 18.43
C ASP A 65 15.44 -10.79 18.72
N LEU A 66 14.60 -10.22 17.86
CA LEU A 66 13.14 -10.29 17.95
C LEU A 66 12.49 -10.33 16.55
N ARG A 67 11.52 -11.23 16.35
CA ARG A 67 10.68 -11.25 15.14
C ARG A 67 9.22 -11.04 15.53
N VAL A 68 8.57 -10.08 14.86
CA VAL A 68 7.19 -9.68 15.11
C VAL A 68 6.38 -9.86 13.83
N LEU A 69 5.23 -10.52 13.93
CA LEU A 69 4.27 -10.66 12.85
C LEU A 69 3.05 -9.77 13.11
N PHE A 70 2.74 -8.87 12.19
CA PHE A 70 1.50 -8.10 12.18
C PHE A 70 0.52 -8.69 11.17
N GLY A 71 -0.52 -9.37 11.67
CA GLY A 71 -1.68 -9.80 10.88
C GLY A 71 -2.76 -8.73 10.84
N ILE A 72 -2.86 -8.01 9.73
CA ILE A 72 -3.87 -6.95 9.53
C ILE A 72 -5.11 -7.56 8.89
N LEU A 73 -6.16 -7.75 9.68
CA LEU A 73 -7.45 -8.20 9.17
C LEU A 73 -8.08 -7.12 8.28
N THR A 74 -8.43 -7.47 7.05
CA THR A 74 -8.97 -6.52 6.07
C THR A 74 -9.98 -7.19 5.13
N LEU A 75 -10.60 -6.40 4.25
CA LEU A 75 -11.52 -6.85 3.21
C LEU A 75 -10.82 -6.82 1.84
N PRO A 76 -11.11 -7.75 0.92
CA PRO A 76 -10.50 -7.77 -0.41
C PRO A 76 -10.67 -6.44 -1.16
N ASP A 77 -11.82 -5.78 -1.03
CA ASP A 77 -12.15 -4.52 -1.71
C ASP A 77 -11.35 -3.30 -1.18
N GLN A 78 -10.70 -3.41 -0.01
CA GLN A 78 -9.96 -2.30 0.63
C GLN A 78 -8.49 -2.19 0.21
N TYR A 79 -8.19 -2.39 -1.08
CA TYR A 79 -6.82 -2.36 -1.61
C TYR A 79 -6.10 -1.01 -1.37
N GLN A 80 -6.83 0.11 -1.44
CA GLN A 80 -6.27 1.45 -1.21
C GLN A 80 -5.72 1.59 0.22
N ARG A 81 -6.46 1.07 1.21
CA ARG A 81 -6.03 1.09 2.62
C ARG A 81 -4.78 0.25 2.82
N ARG A 82 -4.74 -0.96 2.23
CA ARG A 82 -3.54 -1.81 2.27
C ARG A 82 -2.33 -1.11 1.65
N HIS A 83 -2.51 -0.47 0.50
CA HIS A 83 -1.43 0.23 -0.19
C HIS A 83 -0.83 1.35 0.68
N ILE A 84 -1.67 2.16 1.33
CA ILE A 84 -1.20 3.19 2.27
C ILE A 84 -0.43 2.56 3.43
N LEU A 85 -0.95 1.47 4.03
CA LEU A 85 -0.26 0.80 5.13
C LEU A 85 1.10 0.25 4.71
N ARG A 86 1.24 -0.29 3.49
CA ARG A 86 2.55 -0.72 2.95
C ARG A 86 3.53 0.44 2.88
N GLN A 87 3.08 1.62 2.47
CA GLN A 87 3.93 2.82 2.43
C GLN A 87 4.35 3.26 3.83
N VAL A 88 3.43 3.21 4.81
CA VAL A 88 3.69 3.63 6.19
C VAL A 88 4.61 2.67 6.92
N TYR A 89 4.40 1.36 6.80
CA TYR A 89 5.24 0.36 7.48
C TYR A 89 6.56 0.12 6.73
N GLY A 90 6.60 0.29 5.41
CA GLY A 90 7.81 0.14 4.61
C GLY A 90 8.88 1.21 4.88
N THR A 91 8.52 2.33 5.51
CA THR A 91 9.47 3.39 5.90
C THR A 91 9.97 3.27 7.34
N GLN A 92 9.46 2.31 8.13
CA GLN A 92 9.87 2.14 9.53
C GLN A 92 11.19 1.38 9.62
N SER A 93 12.17 1.96 10.31
CA SER A 93 13.42 1.27 10.63
C SER A 93 13.23 0.33 11.82
N THR A 94 13.53 -0.95 11.64
CA THR A 94 13.43 -1.94 12.71
C THR A 94 14.82 -2.18 13.31
N LEU A 95 15.19 -1.37 14.31
CA LEU A 95 16.46 -1.53 15.03
C LEU A 95 16.43 -2.85 15.81
N GLY A 96 17.19 -3.85 15.34
CA GLY A 96 17.35 -5.15 16.02
C GLY A 96 16.14 -6.10 15.95
N ALA A 97 15.05 -5.72 15.29
CA ALA A 97 13.87 -6.55 15.13
C ALA A 97 13.53 -6.79 13.64
N GLN A 98 12.94 -7.93 13.33
CA GLN A 98 12.34 -8.20 12.03
C GLN A 98 10.82 -8.11 12.14
N VAL A 99 10.19 -7.21 11.39
CA VAL A 99 8.74 -7.02 11.40
C VAL A 99 8.15 -7.48 10.08
N ASP A 100 7.32 -8.52 10.13
CA ASP A 100 6.61 -9.04 8.98
C ASP A 100 5.15 -8.57 9.03
N VAL A 101 4.71 -7.80 8.04
CA VAL A 101 3.30 -7.35 7.93
C VAL A 101 2.59 -8.22 6.90
N LYS A 102 1.45 -8.80 7.28
CA LYS A 102 0.61 -9.62 6.42
C LYS A 102 -0.84 -9.15 6.45
N PHE A 103 -1.46 -9.00 5.30
CA PHE A 103 -2.89 -8.68 5.16
C PHE A 103 -3.70 -9.95 5.10
N VAL A 104 -4.72 -10.05 5.94
CA VAL A 104 -5.48 -11.28 6.15
C VAL A 104 -6.91 -11.08 5.71
N PHE A 105 -7.37 -11.91 4.78
CA PHE A 105 -8.77 -12.04 4.43
C PHE A 105 -9.14 -13.50 4.18
N CYS A 106 -10.43 -13.79 4.06
CA CYS A 106 -10.93 -15.13 3.76
C CYS A 106 -11.12 -15.32 2.25
N ASN A 107 -11.80 -16.38 1.85
CA ASN A 107 -12.00 -16.75 0.44
C ASN A 107 -12.66 -15.63 -0.39
N LEU A 108 -12.17 -15.49 -1.62
CA LEU A 108 -12.63 -14.49 -2.58
C LEU A 108 -13.85 -14.98 -3.36
N THR A 109 -14.98 -14.29 -3.20
CA THR A 109 -16.25 -14.65 -3.85
C THR A 109 -16.42 -13.97 -5.21
N LYS A 110 -15.85 -12.79 -5.43
CA LYS A 110 -15.99 -12.02 -6.67
C LYS A 110 -14.78 -12.23 -7.59
N GLU A 111 -15.03 -12.36 -8.89
CA GLU A 111 -13.96 -12.53 -9.89
C GLU A 111 -13.00 -11.33 -9.94
N ASN A 112 -13.53 -10.11 -9.91
CA ASN A 112 -12.70 -8.89 -9.87
C ASN A 112 -11.75 -8.85 -8.67
N GLN A 113 -12.19 -9.36 -7.50
CA GLN A 113 -11.34 -9.45 -6.32
C GLN A 113 -10.18 -10.42 -6.54
N ARG A 114 -10.42 -11.56 -7.18
CA ARG A 114 -9.39 -12.55 -7.49
C ARG A 114 -8.29 -11.97 -8.36
N VAL A 115 -8.65 -11.24 -9.41
CA VAL A 115 -7.66 -10.61 -10.30
C VAL A 115 -6.81 -9.59 -9.55
N LEU A 116 -7.42 -8.67 -8.81
CA LEU A 116 -6.68 -7.63 -8.07
C LEU A 116 -5.81 -8.21 -6.96
N VAL A 117 -6.34 -9.17 -6.20
CA VAL A 117 -5.60 -9.84 -5.14
C VAL A 117 -4.44 -10.64 -5.72
N ALA A 118 -4.63 -11.36 -6.84
CA ALA A 118 -3.55 -12.09 -7.49
C ALA A 118 -2.40 -11.16 -7.87
N LEU A 119 -2.70 -9.98 -8.43
CA LEU A 119 -1.69 -8.96 -8.74
C LEU A 119 -0.98 -8.44 -7.49
N GLU A 120 -1.71 -8.23 -6.38
CA GLU A 120 -1.09 -7.85 -5.10
C GLU A 120 -0.16 -8.94 -4.57
N ILE A 121 -0.58 -10.20 -4.61
CA ILE A 121 0.21 -11.35 -4.17
C ILE A 121 1.49 -11.45 -5.00
N MET A 122 1.39 -11.39 -6.33
CA MET A 122 2.54 -11.45 -7.23
C MET A 122 3.52 -10.29 -6.99
N ARG A 123 3.01 -9.12 -6.57
CA ARG A 123 3.85 -7.93 -6.37
C ARG A 123 4.50 -7.87 -4.99
N TYR A 124 3.77 -8.22 -3.93
CA TYR A 124 4.17 -7.93 -2.55
C TYR A 124 4.36 -9.19 -1.68
N ASN A 125 3.73 -10.31 -2.06
CA ASN A 125 3.77 -11.57 -1.30
C ASN A 125 3.42 -11.40 0.20
N ASP A 126 2.46 -10.53 0.51
CA ASP A 126 2.11 -10.10 1.86
C ASP A 126 0.66 -10.37 2.24
N ILE A 127 0.01 -11.31 1.56
CA ILE A 127 -1.41 -11.63 1.74
C ILE A 127 -1.55 -13.06 2.25
N ILE A 128 -2.43 -13.25 3.24
CA ILE A 128 -2.87 -14.54 3.76
C ILE A 128 -4.36 -14.68 3.44
N ILE A 129 -4.71 -15.74 2.71
CA ILE A 129 -6.10 -16.10 2.40
C ILE A 129 -6.49 -17.28 3.29
N LEU A 130 -7.46 -17.05 4.17
CA LEU A 130 -8.00 -18.05 5.08
C LEU A 130 -9.16 -18.80 4.42
N ASN A 131 -9.27 -20.10 4.70
CA ASN A 131 -10.38 -20.92 4.22
C ASN A 131 -11.66 -20.70 5.05
N CYS A 132 -12.25 -19.52 4.93
CA CYS A 132 -13.49 -19.12 5.59
C CYS A 132 -14.39 -18.31 4.64
N GLU A 133 -15.62 -18.04 5.08
CA GLU A 133 -16.47 -17.04 4.43
C GLU A 133 -16.01 -15.63 4.83
N GLU A 134 -15.93 -14.72 3.87
CA GLU A 134 -15.46 -13.35 4.11
C GLU A 134 -16.38 -12.58 5.06
N ASN A 135 -15.92 -12.40 6.30
CA ASN A 135 -16.65 -11.71 7.35
C ASN A 135 -15.71 -11.02 8.35
N MET A 136 -15.97 -9.76 8.72
CA MET A 136 -15.18 -9.05 9.75
C MET A 136 -15.65 -9.29 11.18
N ASN A 137 -16.87 -9.78 11.37
CA ASN A 137 -17.56 -9.85 12.66
C ASN A 137 -17.70 -11.29 13.19
N LYS A 138 -17.39 -12.30 12.38
CA LYS A 138 -17.66 -13.71 12.72
C LYS A 138 -16.41 -14.56 12.51
N GLY A 139 -15.68 -14.83 13.58
CA GLY A 139 -14.69 -15.91 13.64
C GLY A 139 -13.37 -15.67 12.91
N LYS A 140 -13.22 -14.64 12.06
CA LYS A 140 -11.97 -14.40 11.31
C LYS A 140 -10.72 -14.33 12.19
N THR A 141 -10.79 -13.64 13.33
CA THR A 141 -9.68 -13.57 14.29
C THR A 141 -9.29 -14.95 14.82
N TYR A 142 -10.28 -15.77 15.18
CA TYR A 142 -10.04 -17.13 15.66
C TYR A 142 -9.47 -18.02 14.56
N THR A 143 -10.04 -17.99 13.35
CA THR A 143 -9.55 -18.74 12.19
C THR A 143 -8.12 -18.34 11.82
N TYR A 144 -7.80 -17.05 11.90
CA TYR A 144 -6.44 -16.56 11.67
C TYR A 144 -5.46 -17.19 12.67
N PHE A 145 -5.67 -17.01 13.98
CA PHE A 145 -4.74 -17.52 14.98
C PHE A 145 -4.64 -19.05 15.02
N SER A 146 -5.73 -19.77 14.73
CA SER A 146 -5.72 -21.24 14.71
C SER A 146 -5.03 -21.83 13.46
N SER A 147 -4.99 -21.11 12.34
CA SER A 147 -4.32 -21.55 11.11
C SER A 147 -2.85 -21.16 11.03
N LEU A 148 -2.36 -20.26 11.90
CA LEU A 148 -0.97 -19.80 11.89
C LEU A 148 0.08 -20.93 11.95
N PRO A 149 -0.05 -21.96 12.81
CA PRO A 149 0.92 -23.05 12.85
C PRO A 149 1.10 -23.70 11.47
N GLU A 150 -0.01 -24.06 10.82
CA GLU A 150 -0.01 -24.69 9.50
C GLU A 150 0.58 -23.78 8.40
N ILE A 151 0.31 -22.48 8.46
CA ILE A 151 0.83 -21.49 7.49
C ILE A 151 2.37 -21.35 7.59
N PHE A 152 2.93 -21.51 8.79
CA PHE A 152 4.37 -21.36 9.04
C PHE A 152 5.15 -22.69 9.07
N ASP A 153 4.47 -23.83 9.22
CA ASP A 153 5.06 -25.16 9.19
C ASP A 153 5.36 -25.66 7.76
N ASP A 154 4.94 -24.95 6.70
CA ASP A 154 5.25 -25.34 5.31
C ASP A 154 6.75 -25.12 4.99
N PRO A 155 7.53 -26.18 4.72
CA PRO A 155 8.95 -26.09 4.38
C PRO A 155 9.23 -25.33 3.07
N LYS A 156 8.19 -25.03 2.27
CA LYS A 156 8.30 -24.22 1.04
C LYS A 156 8.03 -22.72 1.26
N GLY A 157 7.76 -22.30 2.50
CA GLY A 157 7.28 -20.96 2.82
C GLY A 157 5.78 -20.80 2.52
N PRO A 158 5.13 -19.73 3.00
CA PRO A 158 3.70 -19.51 2.78
C PRO A 158 3.42 -19.29 1.29
N ASN A 159 3.17 -20.38 0.57
CA ASN A 159 2.74 -20.32 -0.81
C ASN A 159 1.27 -19.94 -0.83
N PRO A 160 0.91 -18.82 -1.47
CA PRO A 160 -0.50 -18.47 -1.63
C PRO A 160 -1.20 -19.59 -2.43
N PRO A 161 -2.34 -20.09 -1.95
CA PRO A 161 -3.04 -21.18 -2.62
C PRO A 161 -3.67 -20.62 -3.90
N TYR A 162 -3.07 -20.93 -5.06
CA TYR A 162 -3.66 -20.64 -6.36
C TYR A 162 -4.49 -21.84 -6.82
N HIS A 163 -5.73 -21.94 -6.36
CA HIS A 163 -6.76 -22.80 -6.95
C HIS A 163 -8.13 -22.12 -6.91
#